data_AF-A0A8U1F0T6-F1
#
_entry.id   AF-A0A8U1F0T6-F1
#
_cell.length_a   1.000
_cell.length_b   1.000
_cell.length_c   1.000
_cell.angle_alpha   90.00
_cell.angle_beta   90.00
_cell.angle_gamma   90.00
#
_symmetry.space_group_name_H-M   'P 1'
#
loop_
_entity.id
_entity.type
_entity.pdbx_description
1 polymer ?
#
loop_
_entity_poly.entity_id
_entity_poly.type
_entity_poly.pdbx_seq_one_letter_code
_entity_poly.pdbx_strand_id
1 'polypeptide(L)'
;MLPGLEGFELEPYGKTVSYAQFLYPTNALVRQKTPAVDITLQVPLPQVTRNSIPRNYTPTRLNSNVGLDLGVDDTGDYDPNLLSDPQWPCGKHKRVLIFASYMTTVIEYVKPSDLKKDMNETFKEKFPQVKLTLSKIRSLKREIRTVGDDCGLQPVTVAMAFVYFEKLVLQGRLNKHNRKLVSAACVLLAAKISSDLKKQDVTQLIDSLLLDQR
;
A
#
# COMPACT_ATOMS: atom_id res chain seq x y z
N MET A 1 31.50 -21.88 1.26
CA MET A 1 31.10 -21.42 2.60
C MET A 1 30.39 -20.09 2.44
N LEU A 2 29.09 -20.02 2.72
CA LEU A 2 28.39 -18.73 2.76
C LEU A 2 28.85 -17.97 4.00
N PRO A 3 29.24 -16.68 3.92
CA PRO A 3 29.51 -15.88 5.10
C PRO A 3 28.18 -15.64 5.82
N GLY A 4 27.94 -16.37 6.91
CA GLY A 4 26.88 -16.03 7.86
C GLY A 4 27.35 -14.88 8.75
N LEU A 5 26.46 -13.93 9.06
CA LEU A 5 26.65 -12.95 10.14
C LEU A 5 26.44 -13.66 11.49
N GLU A 6 27.31 -14.62 11.75
CA GLU A 6 27.36 -15.43 12.96
C GLU A 6 28.54 -14.93 13.78
N GLY A 7 28.30 -14.59 15.04
CA GLY A 7 29.37 -14.37 16.01
C GLY A 7 29.32 -15.37 17.14
N PHE A 8 30.38 -15.35 17.96
CA PHE A 8 30.51 -16.17 19.16
C PHE A 8 30.48 -15.26 20.38
N GLU A 9 29.64 -15.60 21.35
CA GLU A 9 29.61 -14.93 22.65
C GLU A 9 30.75 -15.46 23.53
N LEU A 10 31.44 -14.56 24.24
CA LEU A 10 32.65 -14.86 25.02
C LEU A 10 32.28 -15.32 26.44
N GLU A 11 31.71 -16.53 26.54
CA GLU A 11 31.48 -17.29 27.77
C GLU A 11 31.88 -18.76 27.49
N PRO A 12 32.17 -19.62 28.50
CA PRO A 12 33.06 -20.78 28.35
C PRO A 12 32.54 -21.91 27.43
N TYR A 13 31.36 -21.76 26.85
CA TYR A 13 30.78 -22.66 25.87
C TYR A 13 30.27 -21.84 24.67
N GLY A 14 31.14 -21.62 23.69
CA GLY A 14 30.89 -20.80 22.49
C GLY A 14 29.66 -21.25 21.70
N LYS A 15 28.51 -20.62 21.97
CA LYS A 15 27.29 -20.76 21.19
C LYS A 15 27.34 -19.79 20.01
N THR A 16 27.09 -20.31 18.82
CA THR A 16 26.92 -19.51 17.60
C THR A 16 25.62 -18.71 17.70
N VAL A 17 25.72 -17.37 17.64
CA VAL A 17 24.56 -16.47 17.68
C VAL A 17 24.43 -15.77 16.33
N SER A 18 23.22 -15.80 15.76
CA SER A 18 22.91 -15.09 14.51
C SER A 18 22.44 -13.67 14.80
N TYR A 19 23.15 -12.69 14.23
CA TYR A 19 22.74 -11.28 14.32
C TYR A 19 21.77 -10.86 13.20
N ALA A 20 21.39 -11.79 12.31
CA ALA A 20 20.50 -11.50 11.18
C ALA A 20 19.13 -10.93 11.59
N GLN A 21 18.69 -11.21 12.82
CA GLN A 21 17.43 -10.70 13.39
C GLN A 21 17.44 -9.17 13.64
N PHE A 22 18.60 -8.55 13.77
CA PHE A 22 18.73 -7.10 13.99
C PHE A 22 18.80 -6.31 12.68
N LEU A 23 18.94 -6.99 11.54
CA LEU A 23 18.95 -6.34 10.24
C LEU A 23 17.52 -6.02 9.80
N TYR A 24 17.32 -4.81 9.28
CA TYR A 24 16.10 -4.51 8.56
C TYR A 24 15.98 -5.45 7.36
N PRO A 25 14.84 -6.14 7.18
CA PRO A 25 14.68 -7.11 6.11
C PRO A 25 14.86 -6.41 4.77
N THR A 26 15.94 -6.77 4.08
CA THR A 26 16.21 -6.28 2.72
C THR A 26 15.60 -7.28 1.76
N ASN A 27 14.67 -6.82 0.92
CA ASN A 27 13.84 -7.64 0.01
C ASN A 27 14.62 -8.54 -0.97
N ALA A 28 15.95 -8.44 -1.02
CA ALA A 28 16.83 -9.34 -1.76
C ALA A 28 16.84 -10.78 -1.22
N LEU A 29 16.58 -10.95 0.07
CA LEU A 29 16.63 -12.24 0.76
C LEU A 29 15.23 -12.85 1.00
N VAL A 30 14.16 -12.11 0.66
CA VAL A 30 12.79 -12.63 0.71
C VAL A 30 12.59 -13.52 -0.50
N ARG A 31 12.89 -14.82 -0.35
CA ARG A 31 12.54 -15.86 -1.32
C ARG A 31 11.02 -15.84 -1.48
N GLN A 32 10.53 -15.32 -2.60
CA GLN A 32 9.15 -15.53 -3.00
C GLN A 32 8.96 -17.04 -3.12
N LYS A 33 8.04 -17.59 -2.31
CA LYS A 33 7.60 -18.97 -2.43
C LYS A 33 6.84 -19.08 -3.76
N THR A 34 7.54 -19.46 -4.83
CA THR A 34 6.89 -20.01 -6.00
C THR A 34 6.29 -21.37 -5.61
N PRO A 35 5.06 -21.71 -6.05
CA PRO A 35 4.51 -23.03 -5.78
C PRO A 35 5.20 -24.01 -6.73
N ALA A 36 6.22 -24.71 -6.23
CA ALA A 36 6.84 -25.83 -6.94
C ALA A 36 6.34 -27.14 -6.32
N VAL A 37 5.74 -27.92 -7.21
CA VAL A 37 5.29 -29.31 -7.20
C VAL A 37 6.02 -30.21 -6.19
N ASP A 38 5.23 -31.05 -5.51
CA ASP A 38 5.62 -32.07 -4.54
C ASP A 38 6.83 -32.91 -4.97
N ILE A 39 7.90 -32.86 -4.17
CA ILE A 39 8.77 -34.02 -3.94
C ILE A 39 9.08 -34.06 -2.44
N THR A 40 8.55 -35.11 -1.82
CA THR A 40 8.75 -35.53 -0.44
C THR A 40 10.22 -35.76 -0.13
N LEU A 41 10.71 -35.14 0.95
CA LEU A 41 11.74 -35.67 1.87
C LEU A 41 11.72 -34.82 3.15
N GLN A 42 11.26 -35.43 4.23
CA GLN A 42 11.03 -34.83 5.54
C GLN A 42 12.35 -34.66 6.30
N VAL A 43 12.60 -33.45 6.83
CA VAL A 43 13.44 -33.22 8.02
C VAL A 43 12.78 -32.09 8.84
N PRO A 44 12.51 -32.26 10.14
CA PRO A 44 11.83 -31.24 10.94
C PRO A 44 12.82 -30.22 11.51
N LEU A 45 12.53 -28.92 11.35
CA LEU A 45 13.18 -27.82 12.07
C LEU A 45 12.10 -27.03 12.86
N PRO A 46 12.40 -26.50 14.05
CA PRO A 46 11.40 -26.06 15.01
C PRO A 46 10.74 -24.75 14.57
N GLN A 47 9.43 -24.69 14.81
CA GLN A 47 8.58 -23.55 14.55
C GLN A 47 8.98 -22.37 15.44
N VAL A 48 9.57 -21.32 14.85
CA VAL A 48 9.69 -20.01 15.50
C VAL A 48 8.46 -19.20 15.12
N THR A 49 7.55 -19.10 16.08
CA THR A 49 6.38 -18.21 16.06
C THR A 49 6.86 -16.77 15.85
N ARG A 50 6.47 -16.14 14.72
CA ARG A 50 6.75 -14.73 14.49
C ARG A 50 5.80 -13.86 15.31
N ASN A 51 6.35 -13.19 16.30
CA ASN A 51 5.73 -12.04 16.97
C ASN A 51 5.54 -10.91 15.95
N SER A 52 4.29 -10.69 15.54
CA SER A 52 3.87 -9.40 15.02
C SER A 52 3.80 -8.41 16.19
N ILE A 53 4.56 -7.33 16.09
CA ILE A 53 4.42 -6.17 16.97
C ILE A 53 3.00 -5.61 16.74
N PRO A 54 2.11 -5.58 17.75
CA PRO A 54 0.81 -4.97 17.57
C PRO A 54 0.99 -3.45 17.56
N ARG A 55 0.89 -2.82 16.39
CA ARG A 55 0.60 -1.38 16.33
C ARG A 55 -0.86 -1.21 16.69
N ASN A 56 -1.10 -0.96 17.97
CA ASN A 56 -2.41 -0.60 18.50
C ASN A 56 -2.82 0.77 17.93
N TYR A 57 -3.46 0.78 16.77
CA TYR A 57 -4.40 1.83 16.42
C TYR A 57 -5.77 1.34 16.88
N THR A 58 -6.27 1.87 17.99
CA THR A 58 -7.66 1.68 18.39
C THR A 58 -8.56 2.34 17.34
N PRO A 59 -9.38 1.61 16.58
CA PRO A 59 -10.38 2.25 15.75
C PRO A 59 -11.56 2.60 16.66
N THR A 60 -11.87 3.89 16.77
CA THR A 60 -13.17 4.35 17.29
C THR A 60 -14.26 3.74 16.42
N ARG A 61 -14.94 2.71 16.95
CA ARG A 61 -16.17 2.16 16.36
C ARG A 61 -17.23 3.27 16.31
N LEU A 62 -17.45 3.83 15.14
CA LEU A 62 -18.69 4.58 14.89
C LEU A 62 -19.78 3.56 14.59
N ASN A 63 -20.74 3.46 15.51
CA ASN A 63 -21.88 2.57 15.42
C ASN A 63 -22.92 3.17 14.46
N SER A 64 -23.06 2.62 13.25
CA SER A 64 -24.14 2.98 12.33
C SER A 64 -25.09 1.79 12.13
N ASN A 65 -26.27 1.88 12.75
CA ASN A 65 -27.38 0.95 12.56
C ASN A 65 -28.09 1.26 11.24
N VAL A 66 -27.51 0.88 10.10
CA VAL A 66 -28.26 0.78 8.83
C VAL A 66 -27.76 -0.45 8.08
N GLY A 67 -28.55 -1.52 8.14
CA GLY A 67 -28.32 -2.73 7.36
C GLY A 67 -28.55 -2.45 5.89
N LEU A 68 -27.46 -2.31 5.13
CA LEU A 68 -27.46 -2.47 3.68
C LEU A 68 -26.66 -3.73 3.38
N ASP A 69 -27.39 -4.80 3.08
CA ASP A 69 -26.90 -6.08 2.58
C ASP A 69 -26.32 -5.90 1.17
N LEU A 70 -25.14 -5.27 1.11
CA LEU A 70 -24.21 -5.43 0.02
C LEU A 70 -23.23 -6.49 0.50
N GLY A 71 -23.01 -7.55 -0.27
CA GLY A 71 -22.01 -8.59 0.02
C GLY A 71 -20.59 -8.01 0.12
N VAL A 72 -20.31 -7.35 1.25
CA VAL A 72 -19.02 -6.81 1.67
C VAL A 72 -18.34 -7.95 2.41
N ASP A 73 -17.87 -8.92 1.64
CA ASP A 73 -16.88 -9.86 2.12
C ASP A 73 -15.52 -9.15 2.13
N ASP A 74 -15.38 -8.16 3.02
CA ASP A 74 -14.07 -7.74 3.56
C ASP A 74 -14.27 -6.81 4.77
N THR A 75 -14.53 -7.42 5.92
CA THR A 75 -14.25 -6.80 7.23
C THR A 75 -12.76 -6.94 7.58
N GLY A 76 -11.87 -7.06 6.59
CA GLY A 76 -10.44 -6.91 6.79
C GLY A 76 -10.08 -5.47 7.17
N ASP A 77 -9.10 -5.34 8.05
CA ASP A 77 -8.50 -4.06 8.39
C ASP A 77 -7.95 -3.38 7.13
N TYR A 78 -8.21 -2.07 6.98
CA TYR A 78 -7.71 -1.28 5.87
C TYR A 78 -6.17 -1.24 5.88
N ASP A 79 -5.52 -1.79 4.85
CA ASP A 79 -4.08 -1.65 4.65
C ASP A 79 -3.78 -0.42 3.77
N PRO A 80 -3.17 0.66 4.31
CA PRO A 80 -2.81 1.85 3.54
C PRO A 80 -1.75 1.58 2.45
N ASN A 81 -1.01 0.47 2.53
CA ASN A 81 0.02 0.14 1.56
C ASN A 81 -0.50 -0.73 0.40
N LEU A 82 -1.76 -1.15 0.41
CA LEU A 82 -2.27 -2.11 -0.58
C LEU A 82 -2.19 -1.60 -2.03
N LEU A 83 -2.61 -0.35 -2.28
CA LEU A 83 -2.58 0.29 -3.60
C LEU A 83 -1.30 1.07 -3.90
N SER A 84 -0.49 1.35 -2.89
CA SER A 84 0.64 2.28 -2.98
C SER A 84 1.84 1.78 -2.17
N ASP A 85 2.05 0.48 -2.23
CA ASP A 85 3.13 -0.20 -1.51
C ASP A 85 4.47 0.45 -1.86
N PRO A 86 5.17 1.04 -0.87
CA PRO A 86 6.49 1.62 -1.06
C PRO A 86 7.50 0.61 -1.57
N GLN A 87 7.23 -0.69 -1.39
CA GLN A 87 8.09 -1.79 -1.80
C GLN A 87 7.82 -2.28 -3.21
N TRP A 88 6.83 -1.73 -3.93
CA TRP A 88 6.68 -2.07 -5.34
C TRP A 88 8.00 -1.80 -6.05
N PRO A 89 8.52 -2.79 -6.80
CA PRO A 89 9.86 -2.72 -7.33
C PRO A 89 10.06 -1.40 -8.07
N CYS A 90 11.21 -0.77 -7.84
CA CYS A 90 11.68 0.42 -8.58
C CYS A 90 12.03 0.04 -10.03
N GLY A 91 11.15 -0.69 -10.71
CA GLY A 91 11.43 -1.41 -11.95
C GLY A 91 12.11 -2.76 -11.73
N LYS A 92 12.21 -3.54 -12.81
CA LYS A 92 12.92 -4.83 -12.87
C LYS A 92 14.45 -4.67 -12.88
N HIS A 93 14.93 -3.43 -12.89
CA HIS A 93 16.29 -3.04 -13.23
C HIS A 93 17.13 -2.74 -11.98
N LYS A 94 17.12 -3.68 -11.03
CA LYS A 94 17.96 -3.63 -9.83
C LYS A 94 18.72 -4.95 -9.66
N ARG A 95 19.99 -4.85 -9.28
CA ARG A 95 20.82 -6.00 -8.92
C ARG A 95 21.32 -5.82 -7.50
N VAL A 96 21.09 -6.83 -6.66
CA VAL A 96 21.63 -6.84 -5.31
C VAL A 96 22.90 -7.69 -5.30
N LEU A 97 23.97 -7.10 -4.81
CA LEU A 97 25.28 -7.71 -4.61
C LEU A 97 25.47 -7.92 -3.11
N ILE A 98 25.74 -9.16 -2.72
CA ILE A 98 25.95 -9.53 -1.32
C ILE A 98 27.44 -9.84 -1.17
N PHE A 99 28.17 -8.96 -0.48
CA PHE A 99 29.57 -9.15 -0.13
C PHE A 99 29.68 -9.64 1.33
N ALA A 100 30.86 -10.14 1.71
CA ALA A 100 31.09 -10.71 3.04
C ALA A 100 30.78 -9.73 4.19
N SER A 101 31.00 -8.42 3.98
CA SER A 101 30.85 -7.41 5.04
C SER A 101 29.76 -6.37 4.77
N TYR A 102 29.17 -6.33 3.57
CA TYR A 102 28.14 -5.35 3.23
C TYR A 102 27.28 -5.79 2.03
N MET A 103 26.07 -5.24 1.96
CA MET A 103 25.15 -5.44 0.84
C MET A 103 25.09 -4.15 0.01
N THR A 104 25.21 -4.27 -1.31
CA THR A 104 25.11 -3.14 -2.24
C THR A 104 24.04 -3.42 -3.28
N THR A 105 23.22 -2.42 -3.61
CA THR A 105 22.26 -2.52 -4.70
C THR A 105 22.69 -1.59 -5.84
N VAL A 106 22.87 -2.14 -7.03
CA VAL A 106 23.07 -1.38 -8.26
C VAL A 106 21.70 -1.23 -8.93
N ILE A 107 21.22 -0.01 -9.06
CA ILE A 107 19.98 0.34 -9.75
C ILE A 107 20.38 0.91 -11.10
N GLU A 108 20.05 0.21 -12.17
CA GLU A 108 20.38 0.65 -13.51
C GLU A 108 19.51 1.86 -13.89
N TYR A 109 20.08 2.79 -14.65
CA TYR A 109 19.29 3.90 -15.17
C TYR A 109 18.25 3.38 -16.16
N VAL A 110 17.00 3.74 -15.90
CA VAL A 110 15.87 3.43 -16.77
C VAL A 110 15.19 4.73 -17.13
N LYS A 111 14.75 4.86 -18.38
CA LYS A 111 13.96 6.03 -18.78
C LYS A 111 12.70 6.12 -17.91
N PRO A 112 12.27 7.31 -17.48
CA PRO A 112 11.05 7.47 -16.67
C PRO A 112 9.79 6.86 -17.33
N SER A 113 9.74 6.82 -18.67
CA SER A 113 8.67 6.17 -19.44
C SER A 113 8.58 4.66 -19.17
N ASP A 114 9.73 4.01 -19.15
CA ASP A 114 9.84 2.55 -19.06
C ASP A 114 9.62 2.12 -17.62
N LEU A 115 10.15 2.87 -16.64
CA LEU A 115 9.84 2.66 -15.23
C LEU A 115 8.34 2.81 -14.96
N LYS A 116 7.70 3.85 -15.52
CA LYS A 116 6.25 4.04 -15.39
C LYS A 116 5.47 2.88 -16.02
N LYS A 117 5.93 2.36 -17.16
CA LYS A 117 5.32 1.21 -17.83
C LYS A 117 5.41 -0.03 -16.92
N ASP A 118 6.62 -0.37 -16.45
CA ASP A 118 6.85 -1.49 -15.53
C ASP A 118 5.95 -1.42 -14.29
N MET A 119 5.86 -0.25 -13.65
CA MET A 119 5.01 -0.07 -12.47
C MET A 119 3.52 -0.30 -12.76
N ASN A 120 3.04 0.17 -13.92
CA ASN A 120 1.63 -0.03 -14.29
C ASN A 120 1.35 -1.48 -14.71
N GLU A 121 2.32 -2.18 -15.30
CA GLU A 121 2.22 -3.62 -15.62
C GLU A 121 2.13 -4.44 -14.35
N THR A 122 3.06 -4.27 -13.40
CA THR A 122 3.02 -4.95 -12.10
C THR A 122 1.72 -4.65 -11.34
N PHE A 123 1.21 -3.41 -11.43
CA PHE A 123 -0.09 -3.06 -10.85
C PHE A 123 -1.24 -3.84 -11.49
N LYS A 124 -1.26 -3.92 -12.82
CA LYS A 124 -2.30 -4.62 -13.58
C LYS A 124 -2.27 -6.13 -13.34
N GLU A 125 -1.08 -6.70 -13.16
CA GLU A 125 -0.90 -8.11 -12.78
C GLU A 125 -1.47 -8.39 -11.39
N LYS A 126 -1.23 -7.51 -10.41
CA LYS A 126 -1.78 -7.66 -9.05
C LYS A 126 -3.29 -7.40 -8.96
N PHE A 127 -3.81 -6.46 -9.74
CA PHE A 127 -5.20 -6.00 -9.66
C PHE A 127 -5.87 -6.00 -11.05
N PRO A 128 -6.13 -7.18 -11.64
CA PRO A 128 -6.67 -7.29 -13.00
C PRO A 128 -8.08 -6.69 -13.15
N GLN A 129 -8.85 -6.63 -12.06
CA GLN A 129 -10.19 -6.04 -12.04
C GLN A 129 -10.17 -4.50 -12.14
N VAL A 130 -9.04 -3.86 -11.83
CA VAL A 130 -8.94 -2.40 -11.79
C VAL A 130 -8.69 -1.87 -13.20
N LYS A 131 -9.65 -1.09 -13.71
CA LYS A 131 -9.61 -0.55 -15.08
C LYS A 131 -8.72 0.69 -15.25
N LEU A 132 -8.26 1.28 -14.15
CA LEU A 132 -7.37 2.44 -14.14
C LEU A 132 -5.91 2.02 -13.94
N THR A 133 -4.99 2.80 -14.49
CA THR A 133 -3.55 2.62 -14.20
C THR A 133 -3.20 3.18 -12.82
N LEU A 134 -2.17 2.61 -12.18
CA LEU A 134 -1.61 3.14 -10.93
C LEU A 134 -1.28 4.63 -11.04
N SER A 135 -0.68 5.01 -12.17
CA SER A 135 -0.33 6.40 -12.45
C SER A 135 -1.55 7.32 -12.39
N LYS A 136 -2.72 6.88 -12.89
CA LYS A 136 -3.94 7.69 -12.86
C LYS A 136 -4.58 7.71 -11.48
N ILE A 137 -4.54 6.61 -10.73
CA ILE A 137 -4.97 6.56 -9.32
C ILE A 137 -4.18 7.57 -8.49
N ARG A 138 -2.84 7.61 -8.63
CA ARG A 138 -1.98 8.60 -7.95
C ARG A 138 -2.27 10.04 -8.37
N SER A 139 -2.61 10.27 -9.64
CA SER A 139 -3.06 11.59 -10.12
C SER A 139 -4.34 12.03 -9.42
N LEU A 140 -5.34 11.15 -9.37
CA LEU A 140 -6.63 11.46 -8.73
C LEU A 140 -6.48 11.71 -7.23
N LYS A 141 -5.63 10.94 -6.53
CA LYS A 141 -5.31 11.22 -5.11
C LYS A 141 -4.67 12.60 -4.93
N ARG A 142 -3.82 13.06 -5.86
CA ARG A 142 -3.29 14.43 -5.82
C ARG A 142 -4.38 15.47 -6.07
N GLU A 143 -5.25 15.25 -7.06
CA GLU A 143 -6.42 16.11 -7.34
C GLU A 143 -7.33 16.24 -6.10
N ILE A 144 -7.66 15.12 -5.42
CA ILE A 144 -8.40 15.12 -4.14
C ILE A 144 -7.71 15.99 -3.08
N ARG A 145 -6.38 15.86 -2.94
CA ARG A 145 -5.62 16.63 -1.95
C ARG A 145 -5.65 18.12 -2.29
N THR A 146 -5.47 18.48 -3.56
CA THR A 146 -5.55 19.87 -4.03
C THR A 146 -6.91 20.48 -3.70
N VAL A 147 -8.01 19.79 -4.03
CA VAL A 147 -9.37 20.26 -3.70
C VAL A 147 -9.56 20.40 -2.18
N GLY A 148 -9.05 19.44 -1.40
CA GLY A 148 -9.12 19.51 0.05
C GLY A 148 -8.38 20.73 0.62
N ASP A 149 -7.19 21.01 0.11
CA ASP A 149 -6.38 22.17 0.50
C ASP A 149 -7.09 23.48 0.09
N ASP A 150 -7.62 23.57 -1.15
CA ASP A 150 -8.30 24.75 -1.69
C ASP A 150 -9.62 25.07 -0.96
N CYS A 151 -10.32 24.04 -0.48
CA CYS A 151 -11.57 24.18 0.28
C CYS A 151 -11.35 24.24 1.80
N GLY A 152 -10.10 24.22 2.28
CA GLY A 152 -9.77 24.28 3.71
C GLY A 152 -10.24 23.07 4.53
N LEU A 153 -10.38 21.90 3.90
CA LEU A 153 -10.79 20.67 4.60
C LEU A 153 -9.70 20.19 5.55
N GLN A 154 -10.09 19.57 6.68
CA GLN A 154 -9.10 19.02 7.60
C GLN A 154 -8.33 17.87 6.94
N PRO A 155 -7.03 17.69 7.28
CA PRO A 155 -6.24 16.57 6.77
C PRO A 155 -6.87 15.20 7.04
N VAL A 156 -7.60 15.05 8.16
CA VAL A 156 -8.33 13.82 8.52
C VAL A 156 -9.45 13.53 7.51
N THR A 157 -10.15 14.56 7.06
CA THR A 157 -11.20 14.48 6.05
C THR A 157 -10.64 14.08 4.69
N VAL A 158 -9.51 14.65 4.28
CA VAL A 158 -8.81 14.26 3.05
C VAL A 158 -8.32 12.81 3.13
N ALA A 159 -7.79 12.38 4.28
CA ALA A 159 -7.39 10.99 4.51
C ALA A 159 -8.59 10.04 4.42
N MET A 160 -9.74 10.42 4.97
CA MET A 160 -10.98 9.64 4.87
C MET A 160 -11.46 9.52 3.41
N ALA A 161 -11.38 10.62 2.64
CA ALA A 161 -11.69 10.59 1.21
C ALA A 161 -10.79 9.63 0.42
N PHE A 162 -9.49 9.55 0.78
CA PHE A 162 -8.59 8.55 0.20
C PHE A 162 -9.06 7.14 0.50
N VAL A 163 -9.41 6.82 1.76
CA VAL A 163 -9.88 5.47 2.12
C VAL A 163 -11.11 5.06 1.30
N TYR A 164 -12.09 5.97 1.14
CA TYR A 164 -13.30 5.70 0.34
C TYR A 164 -12.97 5.47 -1.14
N PHE A 165 -12.14 6.34 -1.70
CA PHE A 165 -11.69 6.23 -3.08
C PHE A 165 -10.94 4.91 -3.33
N GLU A 166 -10.04 4.54 -2.43
CA GLU A 166 -9.22 3.33 -2.51
C GLU A 166 -10.06 2.05 -2.44
N LYS A 167 -11.04 2.00 -1.55
CA LYS A 167 -11.99 0.88 -1.48
C LYS A 167 -12.74 0.69 -2.81
N LEU A 168 -13.22 1.77 -3.42
CA LEU A 168 -13.90 1.70 -4.72
C LEU A 168 -12.98 1.33 -5.88
N VAL A 169 -11.71 1.76 -5.83
CA VAL A 169 -10.68 1.35 -6.79
C VAL A 169 -10.48 -0.16 -6.72
N LEU A 170 -10.27 -0.71 -5.53
CA LEU A 170 -10.02 -2.15 -5.32
C LEU A 170 -11.20 -3.03 -5.75
N GLN A 171 -12.43 -2.54 -5.57
CA GLN A 171 -13.65 -3.18 -6.07
C GLN A 171 -13.83 -3.09 -7.60
N GLY A 172 -12.91 -2.44 -8.34
CA GLY A 172 -12.98 -2.33 -9.80
C GLY A 172 -14.12 -1.44 -10.32
N ARG A 173 -14.67 -0.55 -9.48
CA ARG A 173 -15.85 0.27 -9.82
C ARG A 173 -15.52 1.55 -10.61
N LEU A 174 -14.23 1.88 -10.74
CA LEU A 174 -13.78 3.06 -11.47
C LEU A 174 -13.41 2.75 -12.92
N ASN A 175 -13.75 3.66 -13.82
CA ASN A 175 -13.50 3.60 -15.26
C ASN A 175 -13.09 4.98 -15.81
N LYS A 176 -12.86 5.08 -17.13
CA LYS A 176 -12.38 6.32 -17.76
C LYS A 176 -13.38 7.49 -17.61
N HIS A 177 -14.67 7.22 -17.55
CA HIS A 177 -15.71 8.25 -17.57
C HIS A 177 -16.11 8.69 -16.16
N ASN A 178 -16.22 7.74 -15.22
CA ASN A 178 -16.70 8.02 -13.87
C ASN A 178 -15.60 8.41 -12.87
N ARG A 179 -14.31 8.17 -13.16
CA ARG A 179 -13.23 8.29 -12.16
C ARG A 179 -13.18 9.65 -11.46
N LYS A 180 -13.45 10.73 -12.17
CA LYS A 180 -13.43 12.09 -11.61
C LYS A 180 -14.67 12.34 -10.74
N LEU A 181 -15.86 11.88 -11.17
CA LEU A 181 -17.12 12.02 -10.43
C LEU A 181 -17.10 11.20 -9.15
N VAL A 182 -16.60 9.97 -9.22
CA VAL A 182 -16.46 9.09 -8.05
C VAL A 182 -15.47 9.68 -7.05
N SER A 183 -14.35 10.24 -7.53
CA SER A 183 -13.38 10.96 -6.70
C SER A 183 -14.04 12.14 -5.97
N ALA A 184 -14.82 12.96 -6.69
CA ALA A 184 -15.57 14.07 -6.13
C ALA A 184 -16.59 13.61 -5.08
N ALA A 185 -17.34 12.55 -5.36
CA ALA A 185 -18.28 11.97 -4.41
C ALA A 185 -17.60 11.48 -3.13
N CYS A 186 -16.40 10.91 -3.22
CA CYS A 186 -15.63 10.49 -2.03
C CYS A 186 -15.27 11.68 -1.14
N VAL A 187 -14.86 12.82 -1.73
CA VAL A 187 -14.55 14.05 -0.99
C VAL A 187 -15.81 14.61 -0.32
N LEU A 188 -16.92 14.71 -1.05
CA LEU A 188 -18.19 15.20 -0.51
C LEU A 188 -18.69 14.33 0.65
N LEU A 189 -18.62 13.01 0.52
CA LEU A 189 -19.02 12.09 1.57
C LEU A 189 -18.13 12.23 2.81
N ALA A 190 -16.81 12.28 2.64
CA ALA A 190 -15.87 12.46 3.74
C ALA A 190 -16.08 13.79 4.47
N ALA A 191 -16.24 14.89 3.73
CA ALA A 191 -16.49 16.22 4.28
C ALA A 191 -17.84 16.30 5.02
N LYS A 192 -18.85 15.56 4.55
CA LYS A 192 -20.15 15.48 5.21
C LYS A 192 -20.06 14.71 6.53
N ILE A 193 -19.37 13.58 6.55
CA ILE A 193 -19.24 12.71 7.73
C ILE A 193 -18.38 13.37 8.82
N SER A 194 -17.30 14.05 8.43
CA SER A 194 -16.40 14.77 9.34
C SER A 194 -17.00 16.06 9.92
N SER A 195 -18.18 16.49 9.44
CA SER A 195 -18.77 17.78 9.78
C SER A 195 -17.90 18.99 9.43
N ASP A 196 -16.95 18.84 8.49
CA ASP A 196 -16.09 19.91 7.97
C ASP A 196 -16.84 20.88 7.03
N LEU A 197 -18.08 20.54 6.63
CA LEU A 197 -18.89 21.34 5.74
C LEU A 197 -19.83 22.28 6.50
N LYS A 198 -19.56 23.59 6.46
CA LYS A 198 -20.57 24.61 6.77
C LYS A 198 -21.43 24.85 5.51
N LYS A 199 -22.69 25.25 5.69
CA LYS A 199 -23.66 25.42 4.58
C LYS A 199 -23.14 26.30 3.43
N GLN A 200 -22.32 27.32 3.73
CA GLN A 200 -21.76 28.24 2.73
C GLN A 200 -20.60 27.62 1.93
N ASP A 201 -19.91 26.63 2.51
CA ASP A 201 -18.73 25.99 1.92
C ASP A 201 -19.14 24.83 0.98
N VAL A 202 -20.37 24.33 1.13
CA VAL A 202 -20.92 23.25 0.29
C VAL A 202 -21.00 23.67 -1.18
N THR A 203 -21.48 24.88 -1.45
CA THR A 203 -21.58 25.41 -2.82
C THR A 203 -20.20 25.59 -3.44
N GLN A 204 -19.24 26.13 -2.68
CA GLN A 204 -17.86 26.29 -3.15
C GLN A 204 -17.21 24.94 -3.44
N LEU A 205 -17.39 23.95 -2.55
CA LEU A 205 -16.87 22.60 -2.75
C LEU A 205 -17.49 21.93 -3.98
N ILE A 206 -18.80 22.05 -4.19
CA ILE A 206 -19.48 21.50 -5.37
C ILE A 206 -18.97 22.17 -6.65
N ASP A 207 -18.83 23.49 -6.66
CA ASP A 207 -18.35 24.23 -7.83
C ASP A 207 -16.90 23.84 -8.18
N SER A 208 -16.00 23.79 -7.19
CA SER A 208 -14.62 23.33 -7.36
C SER A 208 -14.58 21.89 -7.90
N LEU A 209 -15.41 21.00 -7.35
CA LEU A 209 -15.49 19.62 -7.80
C LEU A 209 -16.03 19.48 -9.21
N LEU A 210 -17.00 20.30 -9.63
CA LEU A 210 -17.63 20.29 -10.97
C LEU A 210 -16.75 20.92 -12.05
N LEU A 211 -16.04 22.01 -11.74
CA LEU A 211 -15.09 22.65 -12.65
C LEU A 211 -13.98 21.67 -13.05
N ASP A 212 -13.51 20.88 -12.10
CA ASP A 212 -12.47 19.88 -12.34
C ASP A 212 -12.98 18.64 -13.09
N GLN A 213 -14.30 18.48 -13.31
CA GLN A 213 -14.87 17.36 -14.09
C GLN A 213 -14.85 17.58 -15.61
N ARG A 214 -14.82 18.84 -16.06
CA ARG A 214 -14.72 19.18 -17.49
C ARG A 214 -13.37 18.74 -18.07
#